data_AF-A0A970W651-F1
#
_entry.id   AF-A0A970W651-F1
#
_cell.length_a   1.000
_cell.length_b   1.000
_cell.length_c   1.000
_cell.angle_alpha   90.00
_cell.angle_beta   90.00
_cell.angle_gamma   90.00
#
_symmetry.space_group_name_H-M   'P 1'
#
loop_
_entity.id
_entity.type
_entity.pdbx_description
1 polymer ?
#
loop_
_entity_poly.entity_id
_entity_poly.type
_entity_poly.pdbx_seq_one_letter_code
_entity_poly.pdbx_strand_id
1 'polypeptide(L)'
;MSERVQEWAAWSEEGDRVRIAFTPHPKRYWPTTVLSDQPLPLARCAGRAVRVEGAGAMWMYAHVVMGAVAAGAVSVEVFQPQAGWVRIYPLDQPPGGGPCPWYRVRALSGAGLEVELLRREDDQDWDPALVSGAVGVLGEASPWAVYLTGRGANWMYGAVAAQVAARGEGILTACFLPRVHPSQAVIVHGREEAGLLFPLPPALVQGRPGLVLGVVGDPGSGKSVLAKVLNRLRSETGADGWVMDCDAASPTQNWFVQMCQQGQMAEGRAIREPQKRHWDHAMELQVAQQLANLRLRHDLVIADLPGGRFTVQPPLRIPPGREVIMFAVDRFIVLGRYGEETAAAWEAELAKWDLADRIIAVLQSRDPGAPPRAEVVKEGGRYVGAVTGLDRAQSPQALADGLRLGLLPLIKELVPARDEGRGG
;
A
#
# COMPACT_ATOMS: atom_id res chain seq x y z
N MET A 1 11.48 21.85 -29.18
CA MET A 1 10.67 22.28 -28.03
C MET A 1 11.31 21.66 -26.80
N SER A 2 11.86 22.45 -25.88
CA SER A 2 12.39 21.90 -24.62
C SER A 2 11.21 21.42 -23.79
N GLU A 3 11.15 20.12 -23.51
CA GLU A 3 10.23 19.56 -22.51
C GLU A 3 10.47 20.33 -21.21
N ARG A 4 9.47 21.04 -20.70
CA ARG A 4 9.58 21.65 -19.36
C ARG A 4 9.83 20.50 -18.39
N VAL A 5 10.97 20.54 -17.70
CA VAL A 5 11.24 19.60 -16.60
C VAL A 5 10.08 19.73 -15.62
N GLN A 6 9.31 18.67 -15.47
CA GLN A 6 8.20 18.67 -14.54
C GLN A 6 8.75 18.62 -13.12
N GLU A 7 8.39 19.59 -12.31
CA GLU A 7 8.75 19.64 -10.89
C GLU A 7 7.95 18.59 -10.12
N TRP A 8 8.63 17.81 -9.29
CA TRP A 8 8.01 16.77 -8.46
C TRP A 8 7.35 17.29 -7.18
N ALA A 9 7.68 18.52 -6.79
CA ALA A 9 6.99 19.24 -5.73
C ALA A 9 6.94 20.73 -6.06
N ALA A 10 5.78 21.34 -5.82
CA ALA A 10 5.63 22.78 -5.80
C ALA A 10 6.00 23.32 -4.42
N TRP A 11 6.67 24.47 -4.40
CA TRP A 11 7.12 25.14 -3.19
C TRP A 11 6.49 26.52 -3.08
N SER A 12 5.94 26.86 -1.91
CA SER A 12 5.51 28.24 -1.63
C SER A 12 5.88 28.67 -0.21
N GLU A 13 6.07 29.97 -0.05
CA GLU A 13 6.50 30.60 1.19
C GLU A 13 5.47 31.67 1.58
N GLU A 14 4.92 31.55 2.79
CA GLU A 14 3.88 32.43 3.32
C GLU A 14 4.30 32.87 4.72
N GLY A 15 5.04 33.99 4.81
CA GLY A 15 5.53 34.51 6.10
C GLY A 15 6.42 33.51 6.83
N ASP A 16 6.02 33.09 8.03
CA ASP A 16 6.71 32.11 8.88
C ASP A 16 6.44 30.64 8.47
N ARG A 17 5.76 30.42 7.34
CA ARG A 17 5.37 29.09 6.86
C ARG A 17 5.95 28.76 5.50
N VAL A 18 6.37 27.50 5.35
CA VAL A 18 6.72 26.85 4.09
C VAL A 18 5.65 25.82 3.73
N ARG A 19 5.25 25.76 2.47
CA ARG A 19 4.35 24.74 1.93
C ARG A 19 5.02 23.97 0.80
N ILE A 20 4.94 22.66 0.87
CA ILE A 20 5.53 21.70 -0.07
C ILE A 20 4.40 20.79 -0.56
N ALA A 21 4.05 20.88 -1.84
CA ALA A 21 2.97 20.11 -2.44
C ALA A 21 3.51 19.18 -3.52
N PHE A 22 3.50 17.86 -3.27
CA PHE A 22 3.94 16.87 -4.24
C PHE A 22 3.02 16.82 -5.45
N THR A 23 3.61 16.91 -6.63
CA THR A 23 2.87 16.82 -7.88
C THR A 23 2.77 15.35 -8.31
N PRO A 24 1.65 14.95 -8.94
CA PRO A 24 1.55 13.60 -9.46
C PRO A 24 2.42 13.43 -10.70
N HIS A 25 3.25 12.38 -10.72
CA HIS A 25 4.03 12.03 -11.91
C HIS A 25 3.09 11.58 -13.05
N PRO A 26 3.40 11.87 -14.33
CA PRO A 26 2.58 11.42 -15.47
C PRO A 26 2.47 9.89 -15.53
N LYS A 27 3.58 9.21 -15.23
CA LYS A 27 3.63 7.74 -15.09
C LYS A 27 3.30 7.27 -13.66
N ARG A 28 2.59 8.09 -12.89
CA ARG A 28 2.11 7.85 -11.51
C ARG A 28 3.19 7.77 -10.42
N TYR A 29 4.37 7.25 -10.70
CA TYR A 29 5.46 7.10 -9.74
C TYR A 29 6.68 7.92 -10.16
N TRP A 30 7.19 8.74 -9.23
CA TRP A 30 8.47 9.40 -9.39
C TRP A 30 9.62 8.38 -9.27
N PRO A 31 10.69 8.49 -10.08
CA PRO A 31 11.93 7.76 -9.81
C PRO A 31 12.53 8.24 -8.49
N THR A 32 13.23 7.35 -7.78
CA THR A 32 13.83 7.69 -6.47
C THR A 32 14.97 8.68 -6.61
N THR A 33 15.66 8.69 -7.77
CA THR A 33 16.72 9.66 -8.11
C THR A 33 16.22 11.09 -8.17
N VAL A 34 14.90 11.34 -8.17
CA VAL A 34 14.38 12.71 -8.17
C VAL A 34 14.85 13.51 -6.94
N LEU A 35 15.18 12.83 -5.83
CA LEU A 35 15.72 13.48 -4.63
C LEU A 35 17.12 14.06 -4.85
N SER A 36 17.97 13.37 -5.62
CA SER A 36 19.32 13.81 -5.98
C SER A 36 19.32 14.75 -7.18
N ASP A 37 18.51 14.44 -8.19
CA ASP A 37 18.48 15.15 -9.47
C ASP A 37 17.80 16.53 -9.33
N GLN A 38 16.84 16.65 -8.41
CA GLN A 38 16.04 17.85 -8.17
C GLN A 38 15.85 18.09 -6.66
N PRO A 39 16.92 18.39 -5.91
CA PRO A 39 16.85 18.50 -4.46
C PRO A 39 15.99 19.70 -4.03
N LEU A 40 15.20 19.51 -2.99
CA LEU A 40 14.39 20.59 -2.42
C LEU A 40 15.25 21.51 -1.55
N PRO A 41 14.98 22.83 -1.51
CA PRO A 41 15.74 23.80 -0.73
C PRO A 41 15.37 23.74 0.77
N LEU A 42 15.51 22.57 1.40
CA LEU A 42 15.03 22.30 2.77
C LEU A 42 15.68 23.18 3.85
N ALA A 43 16.87 23.74 3.59
CA ALA A 43 17.50 24.74 4.47
C ALA A 43 16.59 25.97 4.72
N ARG A 44 15.66 26.26 3.81
CA ARG A 44 14.69 27.36 3.96
C ARG A 44 13.58 27.06 4.96
N CYS A 45 13.50 25.84 5.50
CA CYS A 45 12.58 25.47 6.57
C CYS A 45 13.07 25.89 7.96
N ALA A 46 14.34 26.31 8.09
CA ALA A 46 14.93 26.71 9.37
C ALA A 46 14.08 27.79 10.08
N GLY A 47 13.68 27.51 11.32
CA GLY A 47 12.88 28.43 12.14
C GLY A 47 11.41 28.59 11.71
N ARG A 48 10.92 27.77 10.77
CA ARG A 48 9.59 27.94 10.14
C ARG A 48 8.67 26.73 10.35
N ALA A 49 7.37 26.98 10.26
CA ALA A 49 6.38 25.91 10.19
C ALA A 49 6.33 25.34 8.78
N VAL A 50 6.25 24.02 8.63
CA VAL A 50 6.27 23.34 7.33
C VAL A 50 4.97 22.57 7.12
N ARG A 51 4.37 22.72 5.95
CA ARG A 51 3.19 21.98 5.52
C ARG A 51 3.51 21.13 4.30
N VAL A 52 3.22 19.83 4.38
CA VAL A 52 3.48 18.86 3.31
C VAL A 52 2.17 18.20 2.84
N GLU A 53 1.94 18.17 1.54
CA GLU A 53 0.74 17.56 0.95
C GLU A 53 0.99 16.99 -0.45
N GLY A 54 -0.06 16.46 -1.08
CA GLY A 54 -0.04 16.07 -2.49
C GLY A 54 0.21 14.58 -2.75
N ALA A 55 0.52 14.24 -4.00
CA ALA A 55 0.59 12.85 -4.47
C ALA A 55 1.98 12.23 -4.29
N GLY A 56 2.58 12.38 -3.11
CA GLY A 56 3.90 11.83 -2.79
C GLY A 56 3.88 10.35 -2.40
N ALA A 57 4.97 9.65 -2.68
CA ALA A 57 5.26 8.32 -2.14
C ALA A 57 5.76 8.42 -0.68
N MET A 58 5.70 7.33 0.07
CA MET A 58 6.12 7.28 1.48
C MET A 58 7.55 7.80 1.71
N TRP A 59 8.50 7.46 0.83
CA TRP A 59 9.89 7.94 0.90
C TRP A 59 10.03 9.45 0.65
N MET A 60 9.15 10.04 -0.18
CA MET A 60 9.14 11.50 -0.42
C MET A 60 8.74 12.25 0.85
N TYR A 61 7.69 11.78 1.52
CA TYR A 61 7.26 12.33 2.81
C TYR A 61 8.34 12.15 3.88
N ALA A 62 8.94 10.96 4.00
CA ALA A 62 10.03 10.73 4.93
C ALA A 62 11.21 11.68 4.68
N HIS A 63 11.67 11.81 3.43
CA HIS A 63 12.77 12.69 3.06
C HIS A 63 12.49 14.16 3.39
N VAL A 64 11.35 14.70 2.93
CA VAL A 64 11.01 16.12 3.13
C VAL A 64 10.88 16.45 4.60
N VAL A 65 10.15 15.62 5.35
CA VAL A 65 9.94 15.85 6.78
C VAL A 65 11.27 15.76 7.52
N MET A 66 12.07 14.74 7.25
CA MET A 66 13.35 14.54 7.91
C MET A 66 14.32 15.69 7.64
N GLY A 67 14.47 16.11 6.38
CA GLY A 67 15.34 17.23 6.02
C GLY A 67 14.83 18.58 6.52
N ALA A 68 13.51 18.80 6.59
CA ALA A 68 12.94 20.00 7.21
C ALA A 68 13.25 20.07 8.72
N VAL A 69 13.11 18.96 9.44
CA VAL A 69 13.45 18.88 10.87
C VAL A 69 14.95 19.04 11.09
N ALA A 70 15.78 18.37 10.29
CA ALA A 70 17.24 18.52 10.34
C ALA A 70 17.69 19.96 10.05
N ALA A 71 16.98 20.69 9.18
CA ALA A 71 17.22 22.10 8.92
C ALA A 71 16.72 23.03 10.04
N GLY A 72 16.05 22.52 11.07
CA GLY A 72 15.55 23.30 12.20
C GLY A 72 14.15 23.88 12.03
N ALA A 73 13.26 23.21 11.28
CA ALA A 73 11.84 23.56 11.26
C ALA A 73 11.23 23.55 12.68
N VAL A 74 10.35 24.51 12.99
CA VAL A 74 9.70 24.57 14.31
C VAL A 74 8.50 23.64 14.42
N SER A 75 7.86 23.30 13.30
CA SER A 75 6.80 22.31 13.24
C SER A 75 6.63 21.75 11.83
N VAL A 76 6.09 20.55 11.72
CA VAL A 76 5.74 19.93 10.45
C VAL A 76 4.33 19.35 10.52
N GLU A 77 3.50 19.72 9.55
CA GLU A 77 2.14 19.22 9.35
C GLU A 77 2.02 18.50 8.01
N VAL A 78 1.30 17.39 7.97
CA VAL A 78 0.99 16.63 6.75
C VAL A 78 -0.51 16.66 6.51
N PHE A 79 -0.93 17.00 5.28
CA PHE A 79 -2.34 16.93 4.91
C PHE A 79 -2.77 15.49 4.61
N GLN A 80 -3.92 15.10 5.14
CA GLN A 80 -4.63 13.85 4.84
C GLN A 80 -6.04 14.20 4.35
N PRO A 81 -6.50 13.70 3.18
CA PRO A 81 -7.82 14.04 2.65
C PRO A 81 -8.97 13.82 3.63
N GLN A 82 -8.91 12.76 4.43
CA GLN A 82 -9.95 12.37 5.38
C GLN A 82 -9.83 13.03 6.77
N ALA A 83 -8.66 13.58 7.13
CA ALA A 83 -8.38 14.10 8.48
C ALA A 83 -7.91 15.56 8.50
N GLY A 84 -7.71 16.18 7.33
CA GLY A 84 -7.15 17.53 7.22
C GLY A 84 -5.66 17.60 7.56
N TRP A 85 -5.23 18.71 8.13
CA TRP A 85 -3.84 18.94 8.51
C TRP A 85 -3.52 18.25 9.84
N VAL A 86 -2.49 17.41 9.80
CA VAL A 86 -2.04 16.60 10.92
C VAL A 86 -0.63 17.02 11.31
N ARG A 87 -0.45 17.53 12.52
CA ARG A 87 0.88 17.83 13.06
C ARG A 87 1.61 16.54 13.40
N ILE A 88 2.82 16.38 12.85
CA ILE A 88 3.69 15.21 13.09
C ILE A 88 5.01 15.58 13.78
N TYR A 89 5.30 16.88 13.92
CA TYR A 89 6.47 17.38 14.63
C TYR A 89 6.23 18.82 15.15
N PRO A 90 6.67 19.18 16.37
CA PRO A 90 6.97 18.25 17.46
C PRO A 90 5.70 17.46 17.81
N LEU A 91 5.85 16.34 18.51
CA LEU A 91 4.71 15.61 19.04
C LEU A 91 4.32 16.22 20.38
N ASP A 92 3.04 16.54 20.56
CA ASP A 92 2.53 17.21 21.76
C ASP A 92 2.56 16.30 23.01
N GLN A 93 2.75 14.99 22.84
CA GLN A 93 2.90 14.03 23.93
C GLN A 93 4.30 13.38 23.92
N PRO A 94 4.94 13.22 25.09
CA PRO A 94 6.16 12.45 25.18
C PRO A 94 5.91 10.99 24.77
N PRO A 95 6.91 10.30 24.21
CA PRO A 95 6.82 8.88 23.91
C PRO A 95 6.31 8.08 25.11
N GLY A 96 5.12 7.50 24.98
CA GLY A 96 4.66 6.47 25.92
C GLY A 96 5.42 5.18 25.65
N GLY A 97 6.11 4.62 26.66
CA GLY A 97 6.92 3.39 26.55
C GLY A 97 6.12 2.09 26.46
N GLY A 98 4.97 2.08 25.78
CA GLY A 98 4.07 0.93 25.66
C GLY A 98 4.09 0.27 24.28
N PRO A 99 3.63 -0.99 24.16
CA PRO A 99 3.41 -1.62 22.87
C PRO A 99 2.40 -0.80 22.06
N CYS A 100 2.82 -0.33 20.89
CA CYS A 100 1.96 0.40 19.97
C CYS A 100 1.46 -0.56 18.87
N PRO A 101 0.14 -0.62 18.60
CA PRO A 101 -0.39 -1.52 17.56
C PRO A 101 -0.08 -1.07 16.12
N TRP A 102 0.61 0.07 15.95
CA TRP A 102 0.84 0.73 14.66
C TRP A 102 2.25 0.59 14.12
N TYR A 103 3.17 0.09 14.93
CA TYR A 103 4.49 -0.24 14.44
C TYR A 103 5.09 -1.38 15.26
N ARG A 104 6.07 -2.05 14.67
CA ARG A 104 6.99 -2.93 15.39
C ARG A 104 8.39 -2.40 15.22
N VAL A 105 9.17 -2.46 16.28
CA VAL A 105 10.60 -2.16 16.20
C VAL A 105 11.36 -3.45 16.42
N ARG A 106 12.32 -3.71 15.54
CA ARG A 106 13.18 -4.89 15.59
C ARG A 106 14.63 -4.45 15.46
N ALA A 107 15.45 -4.84 16.43
CA ALA A 107 16.89 -4.70 16.29
C ALA A 107 17.41 -5.68 15.23
N LEU A 108 18.19 -5.18 14.29
CA LEU A 108 18.84 -5.97 13.26
C LEU A 108 20.31 -6.11 13.66
N SER A 109 20.73 -7.32 14.03
CA SER A 109 22.09 -7.59 14.51
C SER A 109 23.15 -7.00 13.58
N GLY A 110 23.92 -6.03 14.08
CA GLY A 110 24.96 -5.29 13.33
C GLY A 110 24.44 -4.36 12.22
N ALA A 111 23.14 -4.34 11.95
CA ALA A 111 22.55 -3.70 10.79
C ALA A 111 21.67 -2.48 11.10
N GLY A 112 21.34 -2.22 12.37
CA GLY A 112 20.54 -1.07 12.80
C GLY A 112 19.18 -1.47 13.35
N LEU A 113 18.15 -0.66 13.12
CA LEU A 113 16.76 -0.93 13.52
C LEU A 113 15.84 -1.00 12.32
N GLU A 114 14.91 -1.94 12.34
CA GLU A 114 13.71 -1.88 11.52
C GLU A 114 12.58 -1.25 12.33
N VAL A 115 11.89 -0.30 11.72
CA VAL A 115 10.58 0.20 12.16
C VAL A 115 9.55 -0.23 11.13
N GLU A 116 8.88 -1.35 11.38
CA GLU A 116 7.80 -1.87 10.55
C GLU A 116 6.51 -1.10 10.88
N LEU A 117 6.11 -0.20 10.00
CA LEU A 117 4.88 0.58 10.13
C LEU A 117 3.69 -0.30 9.76
N LEU A 118 2.87 -0.65 10.74
CA LEU A 118 1.70 -1.48 10.58
C LEU A 118 0.53 -0.62 10.12
N ARG A 119 -0.25 -1.16 9.19
CA ARG A 119 -1.57 -0.64 8.86
C ARG A 119 -2.60 -1.50 9.56
N ARG A 120 -3.38 -0.90 10.44
CA ARG A 120 -4.63 -1.50 10.91
C ARG A 120 -5.65 -1.40 9.78
N GLU A 121 -6.27 -2.53 9.46
CA GLU A 121 -7.26 -2.64 8.38
C GLU A 121 -8.64 -2.15 8.83
N ASP A 122 -8.83 -2.07 10.15
CA ASP A 122 -9.98 -1.63 10.91
C ASP A 122 -9.89 -0.17 11.38
N ASP A 123 -8.69 0.36 11.63
CA ASP A 123 -8.57 1.72 12.17
C ASP A 123 -8.55 2.76 11.06
N GLN A 124 -9.66 3.48 11.00
CA GLN A 124 -9.96 4.49 10.00
C GLN A 124 -9.40 5.87 10.34
N ASP A 125 -8.87 6.05 11.55
CA ASP A 125 -8.55 7.36 12.10
C ASP A 125 -7.05 7.55 12.35
N TRP A 126 -6.59 8.77 12.05
CA TRP A 126 -5.33 9.28 12.56
C TRP A 126 -5.49 9.51 14.06
N ASP A 127 -4.60 8.94 14.86
CA ASP A 127 -4.47 9.28 16.29
C ASP A 127 -3.02 9.74 16.58
N PRO A 128 -2.81 11.01 16.99
CA PRO A 128 -1.49 11.55 17.31
C PRO A 128 -0.79 10.84 18.47
N ALA A 129 -1.53 10.20 19.38
CA ALA A 129 -0.95 9.41 20.47
C ALA A 129 -0.22 8.15 19.96
N LEU A 130 -0.45 7.75 18.71
CA LEU A 130 0.12 6.54 18.12
C LEU A 130 1.56 6.72 17.62
N VAL A 131 1.95 7.95 17.27
CA VAL A 131 3.31 8.26 16.80
C VAL A 131 4.28 8.38 17.97
N SER A 132 3.82 8.91 19.11
CA SER A 132 4.68 9.19 20.25
C SER A 132 5.43 7.92 20.68
N GLY A 133 4.78 6.75 20.72
CA GLY A 133 5.43 5.49 21.06
C GLY A 133 6.65 5.10 20.19
N ALA A 134 6.61 5.36 18.87
CA ALA A 134 7.68 4.95 17.95
C ALA A 134 9.03 5.62 18.29
N VAL A 135 8.92 6.79 18.90
CA VAL A 135 10.04 7.63 19.34
C VAL A 135 10.75 7.07 20.57
N GLY A 136 10.02 6.38 21.45
CA GLY A 136 10.55 5.82 22.69
C GLY A 136 11.58 4.73 22.42
N VAL A 137 11.29 3.82 21.49
CA VAL A 137 12.16 2.66 21.20
C VAL A 137 13.46 3.06 20.50
N LEU A 138 13.43 4.10 19.66
CA LEU A 138 14.66 4.62 19.09
C LEU A 138 15.62 5.11 20.20
N GLY A 139 15.10 5.53 21.38
CA GLY A 139 15.80 6.24 22.45
C GLY A 139 16.97 5.49 23.07
N GLU A 140 16.84 4.17 23.18
CA GLU A 140 17.77 3.34 23.93
C GLU A 140 18.87 2.70 23.06
N ALA A 141 18.63 2.59 21.75
CA ALA A 141 19.42 1.71 20.87
C ALA A 141 20.56 2.38 20.10
N SER A 142 20.63 3.72 20.03
CA SER A 142 21.63 4.50 19.28
C SER A 142 22.06 3.86 17.94
N PRO A 143 21.12 3.57 17.02
CA PRO A 143 21.44 2.80 15.83
C PRO A 143 22.21 3.62 14.79
N TRP A 144 23.09 2.96 14.05
CA TRP A 144 23.75 3.59 12.90
C TRP A 144 22.80 3.71 11.69
N ALA A 145 21.76 2.87 11.61
CA ALA A 145 20.74 2.90 10.56
C ALA A 145 19.32 2.60 11.07
N VAL A 146 18.32 3.21 10.43
CA VAL A 146 16.90 2.98 10.63
C VAL A 146 16.22 2.67 9.28
N TYR A 147 15.62 1.50 9.17
CA TYR A 147 14.84 1.08 8.01
C TYR A 147 13.35 1.23 8.31
N LEU A 148 12.69 2.12 7.57
CA LEU A 148 11.24 2.29 7.62
C LEU A 148 10.61 1.31 6.64
N THR A 149 9.81 0.37 7.16
CA THR A 149 9.19 -0.70 6.36
C THR A 149 7.68 -0.76 6.60
N GLY A 150 6.97 -1.66 5.92
CA GLY A 150 5.57 -1.96 6.22
C GLY A 150 4.54 -1.21 5.37
N ARG A 151 3.31 -1.15 5.88
CA ARG A 151 2.08 -0.73 5.17
C ARG A 151 1.49 0.58 5.67
N GLY A 152 2.16 1.23 6.62
CA GLY A 152 1.72 2.48 7.24
C GLY A 152 1.44 3.59 6.22
N ALA A 153 0.67 4.60 6.65
CA ALA A 153 0.36 5.75 5.83
C ALA A 153 1.59 6.68 5.67
N ASN A 154 1.60 7.51 4.61
CA ASN A 154 2.70 8.44 4.31
C ASN A 154 3.10 9.32 5.49
N TRP A 155 2.13 9.81 6.27
CA TRP A 155 2.39 10.62 7.45
C TRP A 155 3.13 9.86 8.54
N MET A 156 2.93 8.54 8.69
CA MET A 156 3.65 7.72 9.68
C MET A 156 5.14 7.64 9.33
N TYR A 157 5.45 7.46 8.05
CA TYR A 157 6.83 7.49 7.56
C TYR A 157 7.48 8.85 7.82
N GLY A 158 6.78 9.94 7.50
CA GLY A 158 7.25 11.29 7.83
C GLY A 158 7.48 11.49 9.33
N ALA A 159 6.53 11.04 10.15
CA ALA A 159 6.57 11.23 11.59
C ALA A 159 7.72 10.46 12.25
N VAL A 160 7.96 9.19 11.89
CA VAL A 160 9.15 8.47 12.39
C VAL A 160 10.44 9.11 11.89
N ALA A 161 10.48 9.54 10.62
CA ALA A 161 11.67 10.19 10.06
C ALA A 161 12.00 11.52 10.75
N ALA A 162 10.99 12.35 11.10
CA ALA A 162 11.16 13.55 11.92
C ALA A 162 11.87 13.24 13.24
N GLN A 163 11.49 12.15 13.87
CA GLN A 163 11.96 11.75 15.20
C GLN A 163 13.36 11.17 15.16
N VAL A 164 13.74 10.55 14.03
CA VAL A 164 15.14 10.20 13.76
C VAL A 164 15.97 11.47 13.56
N ALA A 165 15.51 12.45 12.76
CA ALA A 165 16.24 13.71 12.54
C ALA A 165 16.43 14.54 13.82
N ALA A 166 15.42 14.59 14.69
CA ALA A 166 15.49 15.35 15.94
C ALA A 166 16.60 14.88 16.91
N ARG A 167 17.18 13.70 16.68
CA ARG A 167 18.29 13.14 17.48
C ARG A 167 19.67 13.63 17.05
N GLY A 168 19.74 14.34 15.93
CA GLY A 168 20.98 14.83 15.36
C GLY A 168 21.47 14.00 14.18
N GLU A 169 22.67 14.35 13.71
CA GLU A 169 23.23 13.86 12.46
C GLU A 169 23.82 12.44 12.58
N GLY A 170 23.92 11.75 11.44
CA GLY A 170 24.73 10.53 11.31
C GLY A 170 23.97 9.20 11.26
N ILE A 171 22.65 9.19 11.52
CA ILE A 171 21.82 7.99 11.33
C ILE A 171 21.43 7.88 9.85
N LEU A 172 21.76 6.75 9.23
CA LEU A 172 21.25 6.42 7.90
C LEU A 172 19.77 6.05 8.02
N THR A 173 18.89 6.78 7.34
CA THR A 173 17.46 6.45 7.27
C THR A 173 17.11 6.04 5.86
N ALA A 174 16.51 4.85 5.72
CA ALA A 174 16.09 4.32 4.44
C ALA A 174 14.65 3.81 4.48
N CYS A 175 13.88 4.05 3.43
CA CYS A 175 12.51 3.56 3.27
C CYS A 175 12.51 2.32 2.36
N PHE A 176 12.11 1.18 2.91
CA PHE A 176 11.95 -0.03 2.13
C PHE A 176 10.51 -0.15 1.62
N LEU A 177 10.37 -0.20 0.30
CA LEU A 177 9.10 -0.44 -0.36
C LEU A 177 9.24 -1.64 -1.28
N PRO A 178 8.71 -2.82 -0.90
CA PRO A 178 8.86 -4.04 -1.69
C PRO A 178 8.22 -3.94 -3.07
N ARG A 179 7.36 -2.94 -3.34
CA ARG A 179 6.85 -2.67 -4.69
C ARG A 179 7.92 -2.07 -5.61
N VAL A 180 8.84 -1.25 -5.07
CA VAL A 180 9.84 -0.52 -5.85
C VAL A 180 11.04 -1.41 -6.16
N HIS A 181 11.59 -2.06 -5.15
CA HIS A 181 12.72 -2.96 -5.29
C HIS A 181 12.58 -4.13 -4.30
N PRO A 182 12.93 -5.37 -4.66
CA PRO A 182 12.73 -6.52 -3.77
C PRO A 182 13.75 -6.62 -2.62
N SER A 183 14.91 -6.00 -2.76
CA SER A 183 16.04 -6.16 -1.83
C SER A 183 16.80 -4.89 -1.48
N GLN A 184 16.27 -3.71 -1.84
CA GLN A 184 16.91 -2.43 -1.57
C GLN A 184 15.90 -1.43 -1.00
N ALA A 185 16.37 -0.55 -0.12
CA ALA A 185 15.63 0.58 0.43
C ALA A 185 16.09 1.89 -0.23
N VAL A 186 15.20 2.87 -0.29
CA VAL A 186 15.52 4.21 -0.78
C VAL A 186 16.12 5.01 0.37
N ILE A 187 17.34 5.52 0.20
CA ILE A 187 17.95 6.43 1.17
C ILE A 187 17.14 7.72 1.19
N VAL A 188 16.67 8.14 2.37
CA VAL A 188 15.93 9.40 2.53
C VAL A 188 16.74 10.44 3.30
N HIS A 189 17.73 10.00 4.09
CA HIS A 189 18.64 10.87 4.83
C HIS A 189 19.84 10.06 5.34
N GLY A 190 20.99 10.70 5.52
CA GLY A 190 22.19 10.08 6.08
C GLY A 190 23.46 10.71 5.53
N ARG A 191 24.59 10.02 5.67
CA ARG A 191 25.86 10.39 5.02
C ARG A 191 25.87 10.13 3.53
N GLU A 192 25.07 9.16 3.10
CA GLU A 192 24.88 8.79 1.70
C GLU A 192 23.87 9.73 1.04
N GLU A 193 23.98 9.87 -0.28
CA GLU A 193 23.09 10.70 -1.08
C GLU A 193 21.63 10.18 -1.07
N ALA A 194 20.68 11.08 -0.83
CA ALA A 194 19.26 10.75 -0.83
C ALA A 194 18.77 10.35 -2.24
N GLY A 195 17.86 9.38 -2.31
CA GLY A 195 17.32 8.85 -3.56
C GLY A 195 18.06 7.63 -4.11
N LEU A 196 19.29 7.38 -3.64
CA LEU A 196 20.03 6.15 -3.95
C LEU A 196 19.38 4.92 -3.31
N LEU A 197 19.62 3.77 -3.93
CA LEU A 197 19.19 2.47 -3.42
C LEU A 197 20.26 1.85 -2.53
N PHE A 198 19.88 1.50 -1.31
CA PHE A 198 20.73 0.87 -0.31
C PHE A 198 20.35 -0.60 -0.09
N PRO A 199 21.30 -1.55 -0.08
CA PRO A 199 21.00 -2.96 0.17
C PRO A 199 20.29 -3.18 1.51
N LEU A 200 19.26 -4.02 1.51
CA LEU A 200 18.61 -4.40 2.75
C LEU A 200 19.47 -5.38 3.57
N PRO A 201 19.43 -5.29 4.90
CA PRO A 201 19.95 -6.34 5.76
C PRO A 201 19.31 -7.70 5.41
N PRO A 202 20.06 -8.82 5.45
CA PRO A 202 19.52 -10.15 5.14
C PRO A 202 18.28 -10.52 5.97
N ALA A 203 18.17 -10.04 7.21
CA ALA A 203 17.01 -10.24 8.08
C ALA A 203 15.70 -9.59 7.57
N LEU A 204 15.79 -8.67 6.61
CA LEU A 204 14.64 -8.01 5.96
C LEU A 204 14.28 -8.63 4.59
N VAL A 205 15.12 -9.51 4.05
CA VAL A 205 14.93 -10.15 2.74
C VAL A 205 14.32 -11.54 2.94
N GLN A 206 13.24 -11.87 2.23
CA GLN A 206 12.67 -13.22 2.30
C GLN A 206 13.48 -14.17 1.42
N GLY A 207 13.83 -15.34 1.95
CA GLY A 207 14.60 -16.35 1.21
C GLY A 207 13.81 -17.18 0.20
N ARG A 208 12.47 -17.07 0.17
CA ARG A 208 11.60 -17.80 -0.78
C ARG A 208 10.52 -16.89 -1.36
N PRO A 209 10.19 -16.98 -2.65
CA PRO A 209 9.02 -16.30 -3.19
C PRO A 209 7.73 -16.86 -2.58
N GLY A 210 6.82 -15.99 -2.16
CA GLY A 210 5.43 -16.33 -1.86
C GLY A 210 4.54 -16.41 -3.10
N LEU A 211 3.24 -16.42 -2.87
CA LEU A 211 2.20 -16.62 -3.89
C LEU A 211 1.46 -15.31 -4.21
N VAL A 212 1.15 -15.10 -5.48
CA VAL A 212 0.26 -14.02 -5.96
C VAL A 212 -1.12 -14.60 -6.28
N LEU A 213 -2.13 -14.17 -5.52
CA LEU A 213 -3.54 -14.50 -5.69
C LEU A 213 -4.26 -13.34 -6.39
N GLY A 214 -4.67 -13.53 -7.64
CA GLY A 214 -5.46 -12.55 -8.39
C GLY A 214 -6.95 -12.72 -8.16
N VAL A 215 -7.65 -11.61 -7.90
CA VAL A 215 -9.11 -11.56 -7.86
C VAL A 215 -9.59 -10.87 -9.12
N VAL A 216 -10.25 -11.61 -10.02
CA VAL A 216 -10.84 -11.09 -11.27
C VAL A 216 -12.36 -11.09 -11.20
N GLY A 217 -12.97 -10.21 -11.99
CA GLY A 217 -14.42 -10.07 -12.08
C GLY A 217 -14.79 -8.83 -12.86
N ASP A 218 -16.02 -8.80 -13.37
CA ASP A 218 -16.54 -7.63 -14.09
C ASP A 218 -16.65 -6.41 -13.15
N PRO A 219 -16.65 -5.18 -13.69
CA PRO A 219 -16.86 -3.98 -12.88
C PRO A 219 -18.14 -4.07 -12.03
N GLY A 220 -18.03 -3.70 -10.75
CA GLY A 220 -19.18 -3.73 -9.82
C GLY A 220 -19.49 -5.10 -9.21
N SER A 221 -18.76 -6.17 -9.55
CA SER A 221 -18.94 -7.52 -8.98
C SER A 221 -18.66 -7.63 -7.47
N GLY A 222 -17.92 -6.68 -6.89
CA GLY A 222 -17.46 -6.74 -5.49
C GLY A 222 -16.02 -7.23 -5.32
N LYS A 223 -15.26 -7.46 -6.41
CA LYS A 223 -13.87 -7.97 -6.39
C LYS A 223 -12.94 -7.23 -5.42
N SER A 224 -13.01 -5.90 -5.35
CA SER A 224 -12.17 -5.09 -4.46
C SER A 224 -12.55 -5.25 -2.99
N VAL A 225 -13.84 -5.49 -2.71
CA VAL A 225 -14.32 -5.77 -1.35
C VAL A 225 -13.86 -7.16 -0.94
N LEU A 226 -14.01 -8.15 -1.83
CA LEU A 226 -13.54 -9.50 -1.61
C LEU A 226 -12.02 -9.55 -1.38
N ALA A 227 -11.21 -8.85 -2.18
CA ALA A 227 -9.76 -8.79 -2.00
C ALA A 227 -9.35 -8.26 -0.62
N LYS A 228 -10.08 -7.27 -0.09
CA LYS A 228 -9.87 -6.76 1.28
C LYS A 228 -10.24 -7.79 2.34
N VAL A 229 -11.37 -8.48 2.18
CA VAL A 229 -11.80 -9.56 3.08
C VAL A 229 -10.78 -10.69 3.12
N LEU A 230 -10.33 -11.16 1.95
CA LEU A 230 -9.31 -12.21 1.86
C LEU A 230 -8.01 -11.79 2.57
N ASN A 231 -7.62 -10.53 2.45
CA ASN A 231 -6.46 -9.99 3.15
C ASN A 231 -6.63 -9.93 4.67
N ARG A 232 -7.85 -9.65 5.17
CA ARG A 232 -8.16 -9.71 6.60
C ARG A 232 -8.10 -11.15 7.12
N LEU A 233 -8.76 -12.08 6.44
CA LEU A 233 -8.76 -13.51 6.78
C LEU A 233 -7.36 -14.12 6.73
N ARG A 234 -6.51 -13.67 5.80
CA ARG A 234 -5.09 -14.01 5.75
C ARG A 234 -4.35 -13.62 7.03
N SER A 235 -4.67 -12.48 7.65
CA SER A 235 -3.98 -12.09 8.89
C SER A 235 -4.24 -13.07 10.04
N GLU A 236 -5.37 -13.78 10.02
CA GLU A 236 -5.71 -14.84 10.97
C GLU A 236 -4.89 -16.12 10.81
N THR A 237 -4.23 -16.33 9.66
CA THR A 237 -3.38 -17.50 9.44
C THR A 237 -1.92 -17.27 9.87
N GLY A 238 -1.58 -16.07 10.36
CA GLY A 238 -0.21 -15.70 10.72
C GLY A 238 0.71 -15.49 9.51
N ALA A 239 0.20 -15.59 8.28
CA ALA A 239 0.95 -15.32 7.07
C ALA A 239 1.38 -13.86 7.01
N ASP A 240 2.55 -13.57 6.44
CA ASP A 240 2.85 -12.23 5.95
C ASP A 240 2.15 -12.00 4.60
N GLY A 241 1.62 -10.81 4.37
CA GLY A 241 0.85 -10.58 3.16
C GLY A 241 0.50 -9.14 2.88
N TRP A 242 0.11 -8.95 1.63
CA TRP A 242 -0.05 -7.65 1.04
C TRP A 242 -1.21 -7.63 0.06
N VAL A 243 -2.10 -6.64 0.17
CA VAL A 243 -3.14 -6.38 -0.84
C VAL A 243 -2.68 -5.28 -1.78
N MET A 244 -2.67 -5.55 -3.08
CA MET A 244 -2.29 -4.61 -4.11
C MET A 244 -3.47 -4.33 -5.03
N ASP A 245 -3.90 -3.06 -5.05
CA ASP A 245 -4.75 -2.53 -6.10
C ASP A 245 -3.94 -2.44 -7.40
N CYS A 246 -4.30 -3.27 -8.38
CA CYS A 246 -3.65 -3.35 -9.68
C CYS A 246 -4.29 -2.44 -10.72
N ASP A 247 -5.30 -1.63 -10.35
CA ASP A 247 -5.81 -0.56 -11.21
C ASP A 247 -4.86 0.66 -11.16
N ALA A 248 -3.78 0.57 -11.96
CA ALA A 248 -2.78 1.63 -12.07
C ALA A 248 -3.35 2.93 -12.67
N ALA A 249 -4.42 2.84 -13.46
CA ALA A 249 -5.05 4.00 -14.07
C ALA A 249 -6.01 4.73 -13.12
N SER A 250 -6.73 3.99 -12.26
CA SER A 250 -7.78 4.56 -11.42
C SER A 250 -7.82 3.92 -10.03
N PRO A 251 -6.75 4.07 -9.23
CA PRO A 251 -6.65 3.40 -7.96
C PRO A 251 -7.77 3.80 -7.01
N THR A 252 -8.27 2.83 -6.26
CA THR A 252 -9.21 3.05 -5.16
C THR A 252 -8.40 3.22 -3.88
N GLN A 253 -7.87 4.42 -3.70
CA GLN A 253 -7.11 4.77 -2.50
C GLN A 253 -7.96 4.59 -1.24
N ASN A 254 -7.34 4.18 -0.14
CA ASN A 254 -8.10 3.91 1.08
C ASN A 254 -8.74 5.17 1.69
N TRP A 255 -8.11 6.34 1.57
CA TRP A 255 -8.72 7.62 1.98
C TRP A 255 -10.04 7.88 1.24
N PHE A 256 -10.14 7.48 -0.03
CA PHE A 256 -11.36 7.68 -0.82
C PHE A 256 -12.49 6.78 -0.30
N VAL A 257 -12.16 5.55 0.10
CA VAL A 257 -13.14 4.63 0.70
C VAL A 257 -13.63 5.16 2.05
N GLN A 258 -12.73 5.71 2.87
CA GLN A 258 -13.08 6.33 4.16
C GLN A 258 -14.00 7.53 3.97
N MET A 259 -13.64 8.46 3.07
CA MET A 259 -14.51 9.59 2.73
C MET A 259 -15.89 9.13 2.25
N CYS A 260 -15.97 8.05 1.46
CA CYS A 260 -17.26 7.47 1.07
C CYS A 260 -18.07 6.96 2.29
N GLN A 261 -17.44 6.26 3.23
CA GLN A 261 -18.07 5.77 4.46
C GLN A 261 -18.53 6.91 5.38
N GLN A 262 -17.83 8.05 5.34
CA GLN A 262 -18.16 9.28 6.07
C GLN A 262 -19.19 10.18 5.33
N GLY A 263 -19.76 9.72 4.21
CA GLY A 263 -20.72 10.50 3.42
C GLY A 263 -20.09 11.62 2.56
N GLN A 264 -18.76 11.73 2.51
CA GLN A 264 -17.99 12.73 1.75
C GLN A 264 -17.64 12.27 0.33
N MET A 265 -18.52 11.50 -0.31
CA MET A 265 -18.25 10.89 -1.62
C MET A 265 -17.97 11.93 -2.73
N ALA A 266 -18.67 13.06 -2.72
CA ALA A 266 -18.49 14.13 -3.72
C ALA A 266 -17.09 14.77 -3.62
N GLU A 267 -16.65 15.09 -2.41
CA GLU A 267 -15.33 15.66 -2.14
C GLU A 267 -14.22 14.65 -2.48
N GLY A 268 -14.39 13.39 -2.06
CA GLY A 268 -13.45 12.33 -2.41
C GLY A 268 -13.31 12.14 -3.93
N ARG A 269 -14.40 12.28 -4.69
CA ARG A 269 -14.36 12.25 -6.16
C ARG A 269 -13.61 13.46 -6.74
N ALA A 270 -13.84 14.67 -6.21
CA ALA A 270 -13.15 15.87 -6.65
C ALA A 270 -11.61 15.74 -6.50
N ILE A 271 -11.14 15.07 -5.45
CA ILE A 271 -9.71 14.79 -5.23
C ILE A 271 -9.21 13.62 -6.12
N ARG A 272 -10.02 12.59 -6.32
CA ARG A 272 -9.62 11.35 -7.02
C ARG A 272 -9.60 11.48 -8.53
N GLU A 273 -10.60 12.13 -9.14
CA GLU A 273 -10.73 12.19 -10.61
C GLU A 273 -9.49 12.79 -11.30
N PRO A 274 -8.88 13.89 -10.83
CA PRO A 274 -7.65 14.43 -11.41
C PRO A 274 -6.42 13.51 -11.31
N GLN A 275 -6.47 12.48 -10.45
CA GLN A 275 -5.39 11.50 -10.28
C GLN A 275 -5.52 10.32 -11.24
N LYS A 276 -6.65 10.18 -11.94
CA LYS A 276 -6.81 9.11 -12.93
C LYS A 276 -5.89 9.33 -14.13
N ARG A 277 -5.44 8.23 -14.72
CA ARG A 277 -4.57 8.24 -15.90
C ARG A 277 -5.15 7.33 -16.97
N HIS A 278 -4.70 7.52 -18.21
CA HIS A 278 -4.88 6.50 -19.22
C HIS A 278 -3.94 5.33 -18.95
N TRP A 279 -4.44 4.12 -19.19
CA TRP A 279 -3.57 2.94 -19.21
C TRP A 279 -2.59 3.06 -20.37
N ASP A 280 -1.32 2.81 -20.09
CA ASP A 280 -0.28 2.61 -21.07
C ASP A 280 0.50 1.32 -20.77
N HIS A 281 1.32 0.89 -21.73
CA HIS A 281 2.10 -0.34 -21.61
C HIS A 281 3.13 -0.27 -20.47
N ALA A 282 3.68 0.92 -20.18
CA ALA A 282 4.66 1.09 -19.10
C ALA A 282 4.01 0.84 -17.73
N MET A 283 2.76 1.28 -17.53
CA MET A 283 1.99 0.98 -16.33
C MET A 283 1.70 -0.51 -16.19
N GLU A 284 1.42 -1.22 -17.28
CA GLU A 284 1.15 -2.67 -17.26
C GLU A 284 2.39 -3.45 -16.81
N LEU A 285 3.55 -3.17 -17.43
CA LEU A 285 4.83 -3.74 -17.03
C LEU A 285 5.18 -3.40 -15.58
N GLN A 286 4.93 -2.16 -15.18
CA GLN A 286 5.20 -1.72 -13.81
C GLN A 286 4.34 -2.47 -12.78
N VAL A 287 3.05 -2.69 -13.05
CA VAL A 287 2.19 -3.46 -12.14
C VAL A 287 2.66 -4.91 -12.04
N ALA A 288 2.99 -5.54 -13.17
CA ALA A 288 3.52 -6.90 -13.19
C ALA A 288 4.83 -7.00 -12.38
N GLN A 289 5.74 -6.03 -12.54
CA GLN A 289 6.99 -5.96 -11.77
C GLN A 289 6.72 -5.74 -10.27
N GLN A 290 5.76 -4.90 -9.90
CA GLN A 290 5.40 -4.69 -8.49
C GLN A 290 4.87 -5.97 -7.84
N LEU A 291 4.04 -6.75 -8.55
CA LEU A 291 3.59 -8.06 -8.07
C LEU A 291 4.76 -9.03 -7.91
N ALA A 292 5.67 -9.08 -8.90
CA ALA A 292 6.88 -9.89 -8.86
C ALA A 292 7.81 -9.50 -7.70
N ASN A 293 7.92 -8.22 -7.37
CA ASN A 293 8.71 -7.77 -6.23
C ASN A 293 8.02 -8.09 -4.89
N LEU A 294 6.70 -7.90 -4.81
CA LEU A 294 5.93 -8.18 -3.59
C LEU A 294 5.96 -9.66 -3.20
N ARG A 295 5.90 -10.59 -4.17
CA ARG A 295 6.04 -12.03 -3.88
C ARG A 295 7.40 -12.37 -3.29
N LEU A 296 8.44 -11.57 -3.49
CA LEU A 296 9.75 -11.78 -2.87
C LEU A 296 9.81 -11.29 -1.42
N ARG A 297 8.75 -10.67 -0.90
CA ARG A 297 8.72 -10.17 0.49
C ARG A 297 7.58 -10.73 1.34
N HIS A 298 6.52 -11.25 0.73
CA HIS A 298 5.34 -11.71 1.46
C HIS A 298 5.04 -13.17 1.18
N ASP A 299 4.37 -13.87 2.10
CA ASP A 299 3.90 -15.23 1.84
C ASP A 299 2.74 -15.23 0.84
N LEU A 300 1.84 -14.25 0.96
CA LEU A 300 0.67 -14.11 0.09
C LEU A 300 0.43 -12.65 -0.34
N VAL A 301 0.46 -12.40 -1.64
CA VAL A 301 0.08 -11.14 -2.26
C VAL A 301 -1.30 -11.31 -2.88
N ILE A 302 -2.26 -10.48 -2.47
CA ILE A 302 -3.62 -10.47 -3.03
C ILE A 302 -3.71 -9.31 -4.03
N ALA A 303 -3.84 -9.63 -5.31
CA ALA A 303 -3.96 -8.68 -6.40
C ALA A 303 -5.44 -8.41 -6.71
N ASP A 304 -5.92 -7.20 -6.43
CA ASP A 304 -7.22 -6.72 -6.91
C ASP A 304 -7.06 -6.27 -8.37
N LEU A 305 -7.39 -7.16 -9.31
CA LEU A 305 -7.11 -6.97 -10.73
C LEU A 305 -8.14 -6.06 -11.40
N PRO A 306 -7.76 -5.28 -12.42
CA PRO A 306 -8.70 -4.43 -13.15
C PRO A 306 -9.75 -5.25 -13.89
N GLY A 307 -10.99 -4.78 -13.89
CA GLY A 307 -12.13 -5.47 -14.51
C GLY A 307 -12.23 -5.29 -16.03
N GLY A 308 -11.11 -5.15 -16.77
CA GLY A 308 -11.15 -5.01 -18.24
C GLY A 308 -11.56 -3.64 -18.79
N ARG A 309 -11.97 -3.60 -20.06
CA ARG A 309 -12.50 -2.45 -20.81
C ARG A 309 -13.93 -2.77 -21.26
N PHE A 310 -14.90 -2.19 -20.55
CA PHE A 310 -16.34 -2.42 -20.76
C PHE A 310 -17.01 -1.33 -21.60
N THR A 311 -16.23 -0.38 -22.11
CA THR A 311 -16.69 0.67 -23.02
C THR A 311 -16.66 0.26 -24.50
N VAL A 312 -16.31 -0.99 -24.80
CA VAL A 312 -16.24 -1.57 -26.16
C VAL A 312 -17.15 -2.78 -26.25
N GLN A 313 -17.61 -3.11 -27.47
CA GLN A 313 -18.50 -4.23 -27.75
C GLN A 313 -17.84 -5.23 -28.72
N PRO A 314 -17.62 -6.50 -28.35
CA PRO A 314 -17.85 -7.06 -27.02
C PRO A 314 -16.88 -6.52 -25.96
N PRO A 315 -17.22 -6.57 -24.65
CA PRO A 315 -16.31 -6.18 -23.57
C PRO A 315 -15.01 -6.97 -23.60
N LEU A 316 -13.89 -6.29 -23.36
CA LEU A 316 -12.56 -6.91 -23.25
C LEU A 316 -12.19 -7.09 -21.79
N ARG A 317 -12.25 -8.32 -21.27
CA ARG A 317 -11.88 -8.62 -19.87
C ARG A 317 -10.37 -8.54 -19.65
N ILE A 318 -9.60 -9.01 -20.63
CA ILE A 318 -8.15 -8.82 -20.70
C ILE A 318 -7.86 -8.01 -21.99
N PRO A 319 -7.85 -6.66 -21.92
CA PRO A 319 -7.44 -5.84 -23.06
C PRO A 319 -6.00 -6.15 -23.50
N PRO A 320 -5.67 -5.98 -24.79
CA PRO A 320 -4.30 -6.20 -25.28
C PRO A 320 -3.25 -5.44 -24.48
N GLY A 321 -2.15 -6.09 -24.13
CA GLY A 321 -1.07 -5.61 -23.26
C GLY A 321 -1.26 -5.99 -21.80
N ARG A 322 -2.51 -6.17 -21.34
CA ARG A 322 -2.81 -6.42 -19.93
C ARG A 322 -2.55 -7.86 -19.49
N GLU A 323 -2.36 -8.78 -20.43
CA GLU A 323 -1.95 -10.15 -20.17
C GLU A 323 -0.67 -10.24 -19.33
N VAL A 324 0.24 -9.25 -19.42
CA VAL A 324 1.49 -9.24 -18.63
C VAL A 324 1.22 -9.21 -17.12
N ILE A 325 0.14 -8.54 -16.70
CA ILE A 325 -0.28 -8.52 -15.28
C ILE A 325 -0.83 -9.89 -14.89
N MET A 326 -1.62 -10.52 -15.78
CA MET A 326 -2.23 -11.83 -15.53
C MET A 326 -1.16 -12.92 -15.42
N PHE A 327 -0.09 -12.85 -16.22
CA PHE A 327 1.02 -13.80 -16.14
C PHE A 327 1.82 -13.69 -14.83
N ALA A 328 1.80 -12.53 -14.16
CA ALA A 328 2.41 -12.34 -12.84
C ALA A 328 1.61 -12.98 -11.68
N VAL A 329 0.43 -13.52 -11.96
CA VAL A 329 -0.47 -14.14 -10.97
C VAL A 329 -0.30 -15.66 -10.97
N ASP A 330 -0.11 -16.22 -9.78
CA ASP A 330 0.08 -17.66 -9.60
C ASP A 330 -1.27 -18.40 -9.52
N ARG A 331 -2.29 -17.81 -8.89
CA ARG A 331 -3.64 -18.40 -8.74
C ARG A 331 -4.74 -17.35 -8.88
N PHE A 332 -5.92 -17.75 -9.39
CA PHE A 332 -7.06 -16.86 -9.59
C PHE A 332 -8.29 -17.25 -8.78
N ILE A 333 -8.97 -16.23 -8.26
CA ILE A 333 -10.38 -16.27 -7.87
C ILE A 333 -11.17 -15.51 -8.92
N VAL A 334 -12.13 -16.18 -9.55
CA VAL A 334 -13.09 -15.58 -10.46
C VAL A 334 -14.36 -15.22 -9.68
N LEU A 335 -14.74 -13.95 -9.70
CA LEU A 335 -15.98 -13.46 -9.09
C LEU A 335 -16.96 -12.98 -10.17
N GLY A 336 -18.01 -13.77 -10.38
CA GLY A 336 -19.15 -13.41 -11.25
C GLY A 336 -20.26 -12.68 -10.48
N ARG A 337 -21.16 -12.01 -11.21
CA ARG A 337 -22.45 -11.55 -10.70
C ARG A 337 -23.49 -12.67 -10.85
N TYR A 338 -24.26 -12.90 -9.80
CA TYR A 338 -25.28 -13.92 -9.80
C TYR A 338 -26.35 -13.69 -10.87
N GLY A 339 -26.74 -14.77 -11.57
CA GLY A 339 -27.69 -14.71 -12.67
C GLY A 339 -27.09 -14.22 -13.99
N GLU A 340 -25.79 -13.92 -14.03
CA GLU A 340 -25.09 -13.52 -15.24
C GLU A 340 -23.97 -14.51 -15.61
N GLU A 341 -23.68 -14.66 -16.90
CA GLU A 341 -22.60 -15.53 -17.41
C GLU A 341 -21.19 -14.94 -17.21
N THR A 342 -21.03 -13.98 -16.30
CA THR A 342 -19.77 -13.24 -16.10
C THR A 342 -18.62 -14.11 -15.63
N ALA A 343 -18.87 -15.09 -14.74
CA ALA A 343 -17.84 -16.02 -14.29
C ALA A 343 -17.35 -16.91 -15.44
N ALA A 344 -18.27 -17.54 -16.16
CA ALA A 344 -17.95 -18.39 -17.32
C ALA A 344 -17.20 -17.61 -18.40
N ALA A 345 -17.56 -16.34 -18.62
CA ALA A 345 -16.87 -15.49 -19.58
C ALA A 345 -15.45 -15.09 -19.12
N TRP A 346 -15.18 -14.96 -17.82
CA TRP A 346 -13.82 -14.81 -17.28
C TRP A 346 -13.02 -16.10 -17.37
N GLU A 347 -13.61 -17.25 -17.08
CA GLU A 347 -12.97 -18.57 -17.26
C GLU A 347 -12.55 -18.76 -18.72
N ALA A 348 -13.44 -18.47 -19.67
CA ALA A 348 -13.15 -18.52 -21.10
C ALA A 348 -12.08 -17.51 -21.53
N GLU A 349 -12.07 -16.31 -20.95
CA GLU A 349 -11.04 -15.32 -21.25
C GLU A 349 -9.66 -15.77 -20.73
N LEU A 350 -9.56 -16.26 -19.50
CA LEU A 350 -8.31 -16.80 -18.94
C LEU A 350 -7.83 -18.02 -19.72
N ALA A 351 -8.73 -18.85 -20.24
CA ALA A 351 -8.38 -20.01 -21.07
C ALA A 351 -7.68 -19.61 -22.38
N LYS A 352 -8.02 -18.46 -22.99
CA LYS A 352 -7.34 -17.96 -24.20
C LYS A 352 -5.85 -17.66 -23.98
N TRP A 353 -5.44 -17.50 -22.73
CA TRP A 353 -4.07 -17.17 -22.32
C TRP A 353 -3.37 -18.33 -21.58
N ASP A 354 -3.95 -19.54 -21.62
CA ASP A 354 -3.44 -20.70 -20.90
C ASP A 354 -3.33 -20.46 -19.37
N LEU A 355 -4.31 -19.75 -18.79
CA LEU A 355 -4.37 -19.42 -17.37
C LEU A 355 -5.53 -20.11 -16.62
N ALA A 356 -6.34 -20.91 -17.32
CA ALA A 356 -7.53 -21.52 -16.74
C ALA A 356 -7.22 -22.55 -15.64
N ASP A 357 -6.10 -23.26 -15.74
CA ASP A 357 -5.60 -24.21 -14.74
C ASP A 357 -5.18 -23.55 -13.43
N ARG A 358 -4.94 -22.22 -13.44
CA ARG A 358 -4.60 -21.43 -12.25
C ARG A 358 -5.83 -21.00 -11.45
N ILE A 359 -7.05 -21.26 -11.93
CA ILE A 359 -8.29 -20.90 -11.24
C ILE A 359 -8.55 -21.86 -10.07
N ILE A 360 -8.52 -21.32 -8.85
CA ILE A 360 -8.74 -22.09 -7.62
C ILE A 360 -10.12 -21.88 -7.03
N ALA A 361 -10.81 -20.80 -7.41
CA ALA A 361 -12.16 -20.53 -6.95
C ALA A 361 -13.00 -19.81 -8.00
N VAL A 362 -14.26 -20.20 -8.11
CA VAL A 362 -15.29 -19.53 -8.91
C VAL A 362 -16.47 -19.19 -8.00
N LEU A 363 -16.65 -17.91 -7.72
CA LEU A 363 -17.64 -17.41 -6.78
C LEU A 363 -18.68 -16.53 -7.48
N GLN A 364 -19.92 -16.57 -6.99
CA GLN A 364 -21.02 -15.74 -7.46
C GLN A 364 -21.38 -14.69 -6.41
N SER A 365 -21.24 -13.41 -6.76
CA SER A 365 -21.66 -12.27 -5.95
C SER A 365 -23.18 -12.09 -6.03
N ARG A 366 -23.84 -12.19 -4.88
CA ARG A 366 -25.28 -12.02 -4.69
C ARG A 366 -25.53 -10.82 -3.79
N ASP A 367 -26.63 -10.10 -4.04
CA ASP A 367 -27.18 -9.04 -3.17
C ASP A 367 -26.12 -8.31 -2.30
N PRO A 368 -25.43 -7.28 -2.84
CA PRO A 368 -24.40 -6.56 -2.11
C PRO A 368 -24.90 -5.95 -0.80
N GLY A 369 -26.19 -5.61 -0.69
CA GLY A 369 -26.79 -5.03 0.50
C GLY A 369 -27.18 -6.04 1.60
N ALA A 370 -27.16 -7.34 1.29
CA ALA A 370 -27.48 -8.39 2.26
C ALA A 370 -26.39 -8.55 3.34
N PRO A 371 -26.72 -9.24 4.46
CA PRO A 371 -25.70 -9.66 5.43
C PRO A 371 -24.58 -10.48 4.76
N PRO A 372 -23.31 -10.27 5.18
CA PRO A 372 -22.18 -10.96 4.60
C PRO A 372 -22.21 -12.45 4.93
N ARG A 373 -22.17 -13.30 3.90
CA ARG A 373 -22.17 -14.75 4.04
C ARG A 373 -21.48 -15.40 2.84
N ALA A 374 -20.69 -16.44 3.10
CA ALA A 374 -20.02 -17.23 2.08
C ALA A 374 -20.50 -18.68 2.15
N GLU A 375 -21.06 -19.18 1.05
CA GLU A 375 -21.46 -20.57 0.86
C GLU A 375 -20.55 -21.16 -0.21
N VAL A 376 -19.46 -21.78 0.23
CA VAL A 376 -18.40 -22.25 -0.67
C VAL A 376 -18.07 -23.71 -0.35
N VAL A 377 -18.02 -24.54 -1.38
CA VAL A 377 -17.67 -25.95 -1.30
C VAL A 377 -16.51 -26.24 -2.23
N LYS A 378 -15.73 -27.29 -1.96
CA LYS A 378 -14.64 -27.73 -2.83
C LYS A 378 -15.14 -28.84 -3.74
N GLU A 379 -15.16 -28.59 -5.04
CA GLU A 379 -15.62 -29.50 -6.09
C GLU A 379 -14.57 -29.61 -7.19
N GLY A 380 -14.18 -30.83 -7.57
CA GLY A 380 -13.21 -31.03 -8.66
C GLY A 380 -11.86 -30.32 -8.43
N GLY A 381 -11.43 -30.17 -7.18
CA GLY A 381 -10.18 -29.50 -6.82
C GLY A 381 -10.26 -27.97 -6.73
N ARG A 382 -11.40 -27.35 -7.05
CA ARG A 382 -11.62 -25.90 -6.96
C ARG A 382 -12.73 -25.56 -5.96
N TYR A 383 -12.68 -24.36 -5.42
CA TYR A 383 -13.75 -23.82 -4.59
C TYR A 383 -14.85 -23.22 -5.48
N VAL A 384 -16.10 -23.60 -5.25
CA VAL A 384 -17.26 -23.06 -5.98
C VAL A 384 -18.32 -22.63 -5.00
N GLY A 385 -19.04 -21.55 -5.31
CA GLY A 385 -20.05 -21.07 -4.38
C GLY A 385 -20.58 -19.68 -4.64
N ALA A 386 -21.20 -19.12 -3.61
CA ALA A 386 -21.74 -17.77 -3.62
C ALA A 386 -21.29 -16.97 -2.40
N VAL A 387 -21.22 -15.65 -2.58
CA VAL A 387 -20.92 -14.68 -1.53
C VAL A 387 -21.98 -13.58 -1.57
N THR A 388 -22.51 -13.22 -0.41
CA THR A 388 -23.44 -12.09 -0.24
C THR A 388 -22.79 -10.94 0.50
N GLY A 389 -23.36 -9.74 0.40
CA GLY A 389 -22.97 -8.62 1.23
C GLY A 389 -21.66 -7.94 0.83
N LEU A 390 -21.19 -8.09 -0.42
CA LEU A 390 -19.95 -7.43 -0.89
C LEU A 390 -20.14 -5.92 -1.17
N ASP A 391 -20.54 -5.16 -0.14
CA ASP A 391 -20.74 -3.71 -0.20
C ASP A 391 -19.60 -2.94 0.49
N ARG A 392 -19.17 -1.85 -0.15
CA ARG A 392 -18.11 -0.94 0.32
C ARG A 392 -18.56 -0.11 1.53
N ALA A 393 -19.86 0.04 1.74
CA ALA A 393 -20.42 0.72 2.91
C ALA A 393 -20.25 -0.08 4.21
N GLN A 394 -20.12 -1.41 4.13
CA GLN A 394 -19.93 -2.27 5.30
C GLN A 394 -18.50 -2.16 5.86
N SER A 395 -18.36 -2.36 7.17
CA SER A 395 -17.02 -2.36 7.79
C SER A 395 -16.22 -3.59 7.34
N PRO A 396 -14.90 -3.46 7.12
CA PRO A 396 -14.06 -4.60 6.76
C PRO A 396 -14.14 -5.77 7.75
N GLN A 397 -14.32 -5.46 9.04
CA GLN A 397 -14.46 -6.46 10.09
C GLN A 397 -15.77 -7.26 9.97
N ALA A 398 -16.91 -6.58 9.82
CA ALA A 398 -18.20 -7.25 9.66
C ALA A 398 -18.24 -8.16 8.43
N LEU A 399 -17.65 -7.69 7.32
CA LEU A 399 -17.48 -8.49 6.10
C LEU A 399 -16.61 -9.72 6.34
N ALA A 400 -15.47 -9.56 7.01
CA ALA A 400 -14.57 -10.66 7.32
C ALA A 400 -15.25 -11.71 8.21
N ASP A 401 -15.93 -11.28 9.27
CA ASP A 401 -16.61 -12.18 10.20
C ASP A 401 -17.72 -12.99 9.51
N GLY A 402 -18.56 -12.35 8.70
CA GLY A 402 -19.64 -13.02 7.99
C GLY A 402 -19.17 -13.99 6.89
N LEU A 403 -18.03 -13.68 6.24
CA LEU A 403 -17.47 -14.50 5.16
C LEU A 403 -16.46 -15.56 5.65
N ARG A 404 -16.06 -15.48 6.93
CA ARG A 404 -14.98 -16.29 7.53
C ARG A 404 -15.15 -17.78 7.32
N LEU A 405 -16.31 -18.34 7.67
CA LEU A 405 -16.52 -19.79 7.64
C LEU A 405 -16.37 -20.38 6.23
N GLY A 406 -16.83 -19.68 5.20
CA GLY A 406 -16.73 -20.14 3.82
C GLY A 406 -15.39 -19.88 3.14
N LEU A 407 -14.71 -18.77 3.49
CA LEU A 407 -13.49 -18.34 2.79
C LEU A 407 -12.17 -18.67 3.51
N LEU A 408 -12.17 -18.83 4.84
CA LEU A 408 -10.95 -19.15 5.58
C LEU A 408 -10.29 -20.48 5.15
N PRO A 409 -11.04 -21.56 4.83
CA PRO A 409 -10.43 -22.80 4.33
C PRO A 409 -9.61 -22.58 3.05
N LEU A 410 -10.12 -21.79 2.11
CA LEU A 410 -9.42 -21.42 0.86
C LEU A 410 -8.10 -20.70 1.17
N ILE A 411 -8.10 -19.75 2.11
CA ILE A 411 -6.88 -19.02 2.48
C ILE A 411 -5.85 -19.92 3.15
N LYS A 412 -6.29 -20.83 4.03
CA LYS A 412 -5.39 -21.79 4.69
C LYS A 412 -4.72 -22.76 3.71
N GLU A 413 -5.38 -23.09 2.61
CA GLU A 413 -4.77 -23.93 1.56
C GLU A 413 -3.67 -23.18 0.79
N LEU A 414 -3.78 -21.86 0.66
CA LEU A 414 -2.81 -21.03 -0.08
C LEU A 414 -1.56 -20.66 0.72
N VAL A 415 -1.69 -20.60 2.04
CA VAL A 415 -0.57 -20.30 2.93
C VAL A 415 -0.20 -21.56 3.71
N PRO A 416 0.80 -22.35 3.25
CA PRO A 416 1.28 -23.45 4.06
C PRO A 416 1.76 -22.92 5.41
N ALA A 417 1.38 -23.62 6.49
CA ALA A 417 1.79 -23.26 7.85
C ALA A 417 3.30 -23.01 7.87
N ARG A 418 3.71 -21.86 8.39
CA ARG A 418 5.12 -21.64 8.71
C ARG A 418 5.43 -22.58 9.88
N ASP A 419 6.38 -23.50 9.70
CA ASP A 419 6.96 -24.20 10.84
C ASP A 419 7.41 -23.13 11.85
N GLU A 420 6.83 -23.16 13.05
CA GLU A 420 6.98 -22.13 14.09
C GLU A 420 8.43 -21.99 14.63
N GLY A 421 9.42 -22.63 13.99
CA GLY A 421 10.83 -22.63 14.38
C GLY A 421 11.65 -21.40 13.98
N ARG A 422 11.03 -20.28 13.56
CA ARG A 422 11.76 -19.01 13.28
C ARG A 422 11.55 -17.97 14.37
N GLY A 423 11.89 -18.35 15.60
CA GLY A 423 12.31 -17.40 16.62
C GLY A 423 13.82 -17.21 16.51
N GLY A 424 14.25 -16.10 15.93
CA GLY A 424 15.65 -15.70 15.81
C GLY A 424 15.79 -14.21 15.96
#